data_AF-A0AAU5V5J5-F1
#
_entry.id   AF-A0AAU5V5J5-F1
#
_cell.length_a   1.000
_cell.length_b   1.000
_cell.length_c   1.000
_cell.angle_alpha   90.00
_cell.angle_beta   90.00
_cell.angle_gamma   90.00
#
_symmetry.space_group_name_H-M   'P 1'
#
loop_
_entity.id
_entity.type
_entity.pdbx_description
1 polymer ?
#
loop_
_entity_poly.entity_id
_entity_poly.type
_entity_poly.pdbx_seq_one_letter_code
_entity_poly.pdbx_strand_id
1 'polypeptide(L)'
;MAEYEGVDALLAAITDAELPEGARDDVVFMAEHRSAAADVDVLREQLVIIGDALADSGRSAGPVPASQKPGKSGRSGKYRRAEGPRASGGGRPGGAPKKRFRPSRAAVVGTLAAAAVATLVVGMGWLAATGGSDVTSSNSAASDDKVQDSGDSGSLSAPGYIACSRLIVEGTVTKVAAVPGTAQDRITLDVFHYYKPARGEKEVTFLMDQAVDPRLHRGDEVLIGIQRHTSTPDIWTTGEQQIARDRSWIVKALPESRGMRCATDER
;
A
#
# COMPACT_ATOMS: atom_id res chain seq x y z
N MET A 1 -14.09 28.08 -22.20
CA MET A 1 -12.72 28.06 -21.69
C MET A 1 -11.88 28.62 -22.82
N ALA A 2 -11.28 29.78 -22.65
CA ALA A 2 -10.44 30.35 -23.70
C ALA A 2 -9.14 29.54 -23.70
N GLU A 3 -8.89 28.79 -24.77
CA GLU A 3 -7.57 28.23 -25.05
C GLU A 3 -6.68 29.41 -25.46
N TYR A 4 -5.85 29.88 -24.54
CA TYR A 4 -4.74 30.79 -24.81
C TYR A 4 -3.65 29.95 -25.49
N GLU A 5 -3.10 30.44 -26.60
CA GLU A 5 -2.26 29.71 -27.55
C GLU A 5 -1.26 28.73 -26.88
N GLY A 6 -1.67 27.46 -26.75
CA GLY A 6 -0.81 26.30 -26.53
C GLY A 6 -0.06 26.17 -25.19
N VAL A 7 -0.18 27.11 -24.25
CA VAL A 7 0.55 27.03 -22.96
C VAL A 7 -0.45 27.01 -21.86
N ASP A 8 -0.88 25.86 -21.30
CA ASP A 8 -1.84 25.87 -20.19
C ASP A 8 -1.22 26.31 -18.84
N ALA A 9 -2.06 26.58 -17.83
CA ALA A 9 -1.65 27.08 -16.51
C ALA A 9 -0.67 26.15 -15.79
N LEU A 10 -0.81 24.84 -16.01
CA LEU A 10 0.08 23.82 -15.45
C LEU A 10 1.42 23.81 -16.20
N LEU A 11 1.40 23.90 -17.52
CA LEU A 11 2.60 23.94 -18.35
C LEU A 11 3.44 25.19 -18.04
N ALA A 12 2.80 26.34 -17.84
CA ALA A 12 3.46 27.56 -17.39
C ALA A 12 4.14 27.38 -16.02
N ALA A 13 3.45 26.76 -15.05
CA ALA A 13 3.99 26.51 -13.71
C ALA A 13 5.18 25.52 -13.71
N ILE A 14 5.11 24.45 -14.52
CA ILE A 14 6.18 23.44 -14.62
C ILE A 14 7.44 24.04 -15.26
N THR A 15 7.27 24.86 -16.29
CA THR A 15 8.38 25.41 -17.08
C THR A 15 8.93 26.73 -16.54
N ASP A 16 8.27 27.32 -15.54
CA ASP A 16 8.56 28.67 -15.04
C ASP A 16 8.51 29.72 -16.18
N ALA A 17 7.66 29.48 -17.19
CA ALA A 17 7.53 30.34 -18.36
C ALA A 17 6.76 31.62 -18.03
N GLU A 18 7.08 32.71 -18.74
CA GLU A 18 6.31 33.93 -18.62
C GLU A 18 4.85 33.72 -19.04
N LEU A 19 3.92 34.24 -18.23
CA LEU A 19 2.49 34.12 -18.49
C LEU A 19 2.09 34.86 -19.79
N PRO A 20 1.20 34.28 -20.61
CA PRO A 20 0.77 34.90 -21.86
C PRO A 20 0.05 36.24 -21.64
N GLU A 21 0.09 37.12 -22.65
CA GLU A 21 -0.56 38.43 -22.59
C GLU A 21 -2.07 38.29 -22.32
N GLY A 22 -2.59 39.10 -21.40
CA GLY A 22 -4.00 39.03 -20.95
C GLY A 22 -4.31 37.93 -19.92
N ALA A 23 -3.42 36.96 -19.71
CA ALA A 23 -3.66 35.86 -18.77
C ALA A 23 -3.68 36.34 -17.30
N ARG A 24 -2.96 37.42 -16.98
CA ARG A 24 -2.98 38.05 -15.66
C ARG A 24 -4.34 38.65 -15.29
N ASP A 25 -5.16 38.99 -16.29
CA ASP A 25 -6.50 39.55 -16.11
C ASP A 25 -7.59 38.47 -16.04
N ASP A 26 -7.26 37.22 -16.38
CA ASP A 26 -8.16 36.06 -16.26
C ASP A 26 -8.05 35.45 -14.84
N VAL A 27 -9.09 35.69 -14.05
CA VAL A 27 -9.18 35.22 -12.65
C VAL A 27 -9.18 33.70 -12.52
N VAL A 28 -9.75 32.98 -13.49
CA VAL A 28 -9.81 31.52 -13.46
C VAL A 28 -8.43 30.96 -13.80
N PHE A 29 -7.82 31.46 -14.87
CA PHE A 29 -6.46 31.08 -15.24
C PHE A 29 -5.45 31.34 -14.11
N MET A 30 -5.52 32.51 -13.46
CA MET A 30 -4.62 32.85 -12.36
C MET A 30 -4.90 32.07 -11.07
N ALA A 31 -6.11 31.53 -10.89
CA ALA A 31 -6.39 30.60 -9.80
C ALA A 31 -5.78 29.22 -10.08
N GLU A 32 -5.97 28.70 -11.29
CA GLU A 32 -5.39 27.43 -11.75
C GLU A 32 -3.85 27.48 -11.71
N HIS A 33 -3.24 28.56 -12.22
CA HIS A 33 -1.78 28.72 -12.20
C HIS A 33 -1.21 28.76 -10.77
N ARG A 34 -1.90 29.42 -9.82
CA ARG A 34 -1.47 29.45 -8.41
C ARG A 34 -1.61 28.08 -7.75
N SER A 35 -2.65 27.32 -8.09
CA SER A 35 -2.80 25.94 -7.61
C SER A 35 -1.66 25.08 -8.15
N ALA A 36 -1.43 25.13 -9.46
CA ALA A 36 -0.36 24.38 -10.11
C ALA A 36 1.03 24.73 -9.57
N ALA A 37 1.30 26.01 -9.32
CA ALA A 37 2.57 26.45 -8.72
C ALA A 37 2.78 25.88 -7.31
N ALA A 38 1.73 25.85 -6.48
CA ALA A 38 1.80 25.27 -5.14
C ALA A 38 2.11 23.76 -5.19
N ASP A 39 1.49 23.03 -6.12
CA ASP A 39 1.75 21.60 -6.31
C ASP A 39 3.20 21.35 -6.80
N VAL A 40 3.68 22.17 -7.74
CA VAL A 40 5.07 22.10 -8.23
C VAL A 40 6.08 22.38 -7.12
N ASP A 41 5.78 23.31 -6.20
CA ASP A 41 6.66 23.59 -5.06
C ASP A 41 6.77 22.39 -4.12
N VAL A 42 5.67 21.69 -3.82
CA VAL A 42 5.69 20.45 -3.03
C VAL A 42 6.54 19.37 -3.72
N LEU A 43 6.39 19.21 -5.03
CA LEU A 43 7.19 18.24 -5.80
C LEU A 43 8.68 18.61 -5.78
N ARG A 44 9.03 19.89 -5.84
CA ARG A 44 10.42 20.36 -5.72
C ARG A 44 11.01 20.03 -4.35
N GLU A 45 10.26 20.19 -3.27
CA GLU A 45 10.69 19.80 -1.92
C GLU A 45 10.99 18.29 -1.84
N GLN A 46 10.11 17.45 -2.39
CA GLN A 46 10.32 16.00 -2.43
C GLN A 46 11.55 15.62 -3.27
N LEU A 47 11.75 16.28 -4.41
CA LEU A 47 12.91 16.05 -5.26
C LEU A 47 14.23 16.41 -4.58
N VAL A 48 14.26 17.43 -3.71
CA VAL A 48 15.44 17.75 -2.89
C VAL A 48 15.77 16.59 -1.96
N ILE A 49 14.78 16.03 -1.25
CA ILE A 49 14.97 14.90 -0.33
C ILE A 49 15.52 13.67 -1.08
N ILE A 50 14.94 13.35 -2.24
CA ILE A 50 15.42 12.23 -3.07
C ILE A 50 16.83 12.50 -3.59
N GLY A 51 17.10 13.73 -4.04
CA GLY A 51 18.42 14.15 -4.51
C GLY A 51 19.51 14.01 -3.44
N ASP A 52 19.22 14.44 -2.21
CA ASP A 52 20.14 14.32 -1.07
C ASP A 52 20.40 12.86 -0.71
N ALA A 53 19.36 12.03 -0.66
CA ALA A 53 19.51 10.59 -0.41
C ALA A 53 20.36 9.89 -1.48
N LEU A 54 20.17 10.25 -2.75
CA LEU A 54 20.98 9.73 -3.86
C LEU A 54 22.43 10.22 -3.78
N ALA A 55 22.66 11.49 -3.43
CA ALA A 55 24.01 12.04 -3.28
C ALA A 55 24.79 11.41 -2.11
N ASP A 56 24.13 11.11 -0.99
CA ASP A 56 24.74 10.46 0.18
C ASP A 56 25.06 8.98 -0.09
N SER A 57 24.22 8.28 -0.85
CA SER A 57 24.46 6.89 -1.26
C SER A 57 25.76 6.71 -2.09
N GLY A 58 26.18 7.75 -2.82
CA GLY A 58 27.43 7.77 -3.59
C GLY A 58 28.68 8.13 -2.78
N ARG A 59 28.55 8.72 -1.58
CA ARG A 59 29.68 9.20 -0.77
C ARG A 59 30.23 8.16 0.22
N SER A 60 29.54 7.03 0.39
CA SER A 60 30.01 5.90 1.21
C SER A 60 31.10 5.03 0.56
N ALA A 61 31.64 5.41 -0.59
CA ALA A 61 32.80 4.76 -1.22
C ALA A 61 34.09 5.61 -1.12
N GLY A 62 34.34 6.22 0.04
CA GLY A 62 35.63 6.84 0.36
C GLY A 62 36.59 5.83 1.02
N PRO A 63 37.90 5.79 0.65
CA PRO A 63 38.83 4.81 1.18
C PRO A 63 39.01 4.95 2.68
N VAL A 64 38.77 3.85 3.39
CA VAL A 64 39.01 3.68 4.83
C VAL A 64 40.46 4.06 5.14
N PRO A 65 40.75 5.05 6.00
CA PRO A 65 42.12 5.30 6.43
C PRO A 65 42.54 4.16 7.37
N ALA A 66 43.43 3.32 6.88
CA ALA A 66 44.10 2.30 7.67
C ALA A 66 45.14 2.93 8.61
N SER A 67 45.24 2.32 9.80
CA SER A 67 46.40 2.29 10.70
C SER A 67 46.58 3.43 11.71
N GLN A 68 46.53 3.06 12.99
CA GLN A 68 47.61 3.37 13.93
C GLN A 68 47.63 2.33 15.07
N LYS A 69 48.61 1.41 15.00
CA LYS A 69 49.09 0.65 16.16
C LYS A 69 49.98 1.57 17.00
N PRO A 70 49.81 1.67 18.33
CA PRO A 70 50.86 2.21 19.18
C PRO A 70 51.83 1.11 19.58
N GLY A 71 53.11 1.41 19.41
CA GLY A 71 54.24 0.55 19.76
C GLY A 71 54.53 0.47 21.26
N LYS A 72 55.49 -0.41 21.55
CA LYS A 72 56.01 -0.83 22.84
C LYS A 72 56.58 0.31 23.70
N SER A 73 56.32 0.26 24.99
CA SER A 73 57.31 0.43 26.09
C SER A 73 56.65 -0.17 27.34
N GLY A 74 57.18 -1.20 28.00
CA GLY A 74 58.41 -1.21 28.78
C GLY A 74 58.01 -1.27 30.26
N ARG A 75 58.37 -2.34 31.00
CA ARG A 75 58.91 -2.29 32.38
C ARG A 75 59.09 -3.70 32.97
N SER A 76 60.23 -3.82 33.63
CA SER A 76 60.79 -4.89 34.41
C SER A 76 59.91 -5.38 35.58
N GLY A 77 60.04 -6.66 35.93
CA GLY A 77 59.49 -7.20 37.18
C GLY A 77 59.78 -8.69 37.35
N LYS A 78 60.88 -9.00 38.05
CA LYS A 78 61.34 -10.34 38.46
C LYS A 78 60.23 -11.14 39.14
N TYR A 79 60.19 -12.47 39.00
CA TYR A 79 60.21 -13.47 40.08
C TYR A 79 60.42 -14.88 39.52
N ARG A 80 60.88 -15.77 40.41
CA ARG A 80 61.72 -16.94 40.17
C ARG A 80 60.97 -18.24 39.86
N ARG A 81 61.74 -19.14 39.23
CA ARG A 81 61.60 -20.57 38.97
C ARG A 81 61.21 -21.45 40.17
N ALA A 82 60.36 -22.45 39.92
CA ALA A 82 60.39 -23.87 40.37
C ALA A 82 59.16 -24.55 39.71
N GLU A 83 59.21 -25.48 38.75
CA GLU A 83 59.84 -26.81 38.63
C GLU A 83 59.21 -27.90 39.52
N GLY A 84 58.40 -28.78 38.90
CA GLY A 84 58.00 -30.10 39.41
C GLY A 84 56.51 -30.47 39.24
N PRO A 85 56.14 -31.78 39.18
CA PRO A 85 55.88 -32.44 37.90
C PRO A 85 54.48 -33.07 37.72
N ARG A 86 54.30 -33.61 36.51
CA ARG A 86 53.17 -34.34 35.92
C ARG A 86 52.64 -35.50 36.78
N ALA A 87 51.32 -35.73 36.72
CA ALA A 87 50.74 -37.06 36.80
C ALA A 87 49.53 -37.17 35.86
N SER A 88 49.61 -38.18 35.01
CA SER A 88 48.63 -38.62 34.01
C SER A 88 47.87 -39.84 34.52
N GLY A 89 46.56 -39.90 34.24
CA GLY A 89 45.70 -41.07 34.41
C GLY A 89 44.25 -40.58 34.54
N GLY A 90 43.24 -41.04 33.81
CA GLY A 90 43.04 -42.25 33.03
C GLY A 90 41.66 -42.80 33.41
N GLY A 91 40.76 -43.00 32.43
CA GLY A 91 39.61 -43.92 32.58
C GLY A 91 38.22 -43.32 32.87
N ARG A 92 37.29 -43.56 31.94
CA ARG A 92 35.83 -43.33 31.93
C ARG A 92 35.08 -44.43 32.77
N PRO A 93 33.75 -44.62 32.61
CA PRO A 93 32.58 -43.76 32.85
C PRO A 93 31.58 -44.43 33.84
N GLY A 94 30.57 -43.71 34.35
CA GLY A 94 29.41 -44.39 34.94
C GLY A 94 28.41 -43.50 35.68
N GLY A 95 27.15 -43.56 35.25
CA GLY A 95 25.98 -43.40 36.13
C GLY A 95 25.25 -42.06 36.13
N ALA A 96 24.24 -41.92 35.26
CA ALA A 96 23.05 -41.12 35.55
C ALA A 96 22.06 -41.98 36.36
N PRO A 97 21.18 -41.44 37.24
CA PRO A 97 19.87 -40.98 36.74
C PRO A 97 19.15 -39.83 37.50
N LYS A 98 18.37 -39.06 36.72
CA LYS A 98 17.03 -38.46 36.95
C LYS A 98 16.66 -37.81 38.30
N LYS A 99 16.40 -36.48 38.28
CA LYS A 99 15.31 -35.83 39.07
C LYS A 99 14.70 -34.66 38.28
N ARG A 100 13.49 -34.82 37.74
CA ARG A 100 12.15 -34.38 38.25
C ARG A 100 11.74 -32.99 37.75
N PHE A 101 10.89 -33.01 36.72
CA PHE A 101 9.98 -31.93 36.34
C PHE A 101 9.08 -31.51 37.51
N ARG A 102 8.85 -30.20 37.64
CA ARG A 102 7.74 -29.62 38.40
C ARG A 102 7.02 -28.61 37.49
N PRO A 103 5.73 -28.81 37.17
CA PRO A 103 4.91 -27.79 36.54
C PRO A 103 4.16 -26.99 37.62
N SER A 104 4.34 -25.68 37.66
CA SER A 104 3.43 -24.79 38.39
C SER A 104 2.42 -24.21 37.43
N ARG A 105 1.26 -24.87 37.36
CA ARG A 105 0.01 -24.25 36.93
C ARG A 105 -0.42 -23.27 38.04
N ALA A 106 -0.61 -22.01 37.69
CA ALA A 106 -1.44 -21.10 38.46
C ALA A 106 -2.25 -20.27 37.45
N ALA A 107 -3.56 -20.51 37.46
CA ALA A 107 -4.57 -19.73 36.78
C ALA A 107 -5.13 -18.71 37.78
N VAL A 108 -5.29 -17.46 37.36
CA VAL A 108 -6.28 -16.47 37.88
C VAL A 108 -6.47 -15.47 36.72
N VAL A 109 -7.56 -15.54 35.95
CA VAL A 109 -8.88 -14.90 36.15
C VAL A 109 -8.82 -13.36 36.19
N GLY A 110 -9.31 -12.75 35.12
CA GLY A 110 -10.27 -11.63 35.13
C GLY A 110 -9.75 -10.23 35.41
N THR A 111 -9.87 -9.34 34.41
CA THR A 111 -10.87 -8.25 34.44
C THR A 111 -10.98 -7.60 33.06
N LEU A 112 -12.21 -7.59 32.56
CA LEU A 112 -12.68 -6.91 31.37
C LEU A 112 -13.06 -5.48 31.81
N ALA A 113 -12.44 -4.46 31.23
CA ALA A 113 -12.82 -3.06 31.43
C ALA A 113 -12.93 -2.39 30.06
N ALA A 114 -14.16 -2.35 29.55
CA ALA A 114 -14.55 -1.49 28.45
C ALA A 114 -14.67 -0.05 28.97
N ALA A 115 -13.96 0.88 28.34
CA ALA A 115 -14.27 2.30 28.42
C ALA A 115 -14.15 2.88 27.00
N ALA A 116 -15.29 3.01 26.34
CA ALA A 116 -15.45 3.82 25.16
C ALA A 116 -15.35 5.30 25.58
N VAL A 117 -14.46 6.05 24.95
CA VAL A 117 -14.55 7.52 24.92
C VAL A 117 -14.53 7.92 23.45
N ALA A 118 -15.71 8.24 22.95
CA ALA A 118 -15.90 8.91 21.67
C ALA A 118 -15.59 10.40 21.86
N THR A 119 -14.64 10.94 21.12
CA THR A 119 -14.53 12.38 20.89
C THR A 119 -14.85 12.67 19.43
N LEU A 120 -16.06 13.17 19.21
CA LEU A 120 -16.42 13.91 18.01
C LEU A 120 -15.67 15.25 18.06
N VAL A 121 -14.80 15.50 17.08
CA VAL A 121 -14.44 16.87 16.69
C VAL A 121 -15.02 17.09 15.31
N VAL A 122 -16.29 17.54 15.32
CA VAL A 122 -16.91 18.25 14.22
C VAL A 122 -16.65 19.73 14.49
N GLY A 123 -15.76 20.36 13.73
CA GLY A 123 -15.85 21.79 13.40
C GLY A 123 -16.14 21.82 11.90
N MET A 124 -17.27 22.29 11.37
CA MET A 124 -18.07 23.49 11.62
C MET A 124 -17.31 24.78 11.31
N GLY A 125 -17.55 25.28 10.10
CA GLY A 125 -17.12 26.56 9.55
C GLY A 125 -16.85 26.38 8.05
N TRP A 126 -17.74 26.74 7.13
CA TRP A 126 -18.36 28.05 7.06
C TRP A 126 -19.73 28.06 6.35
N LEU A 127 -20.62 28.91 6.86
CA LEU A 127 -21.90 29.33 6.30
C LEU A 127 -21.84 30.85 6.09
N ALA A 128 -21.95 31.30 4.85
CA ALA A 128 -22.61 32.55 4.44
C ALA A 128 -23.00 32.35 2.95
N ALA A 129 -24.28 32.23 2.59
CA ALA A 129 -25.29 33.30 2.48
C ALA A 129 -24.90 34.30 1.37
N THR A 130 -25.66 34.59 0.30
CA THR A 130 -27.11 34.56 0.02
C THR A 130 -27.38 34.81 -1.48
N GLY A 131 -28.51 34.30 -1.99
CA GLY A 131 -29.26 34.86 -3.13
C GLY A 131 -29.06 34.10 -4.44
N GLY A 132 -30.05 33.50 -5.10
CA GLY A 132 -31.50 33.55 -5.02
C GLY A 132 -32.02 33.36 -6.44
N SER A 133 -32.92 32.39 -6.66
CA SER A 133 -34.02 32.38 -7.66
C SER A 133 -34.48 30.95 -7.91
N ASP A 134 -35.70 30.68 -7.45
CA ASP A 134 -36.56 29.56 -7.77
C ASP A 134 -36.77 29.37 -9.29
N VAL A 135 -36.80 28.14 -9.80
CA VAL A 135 -38.02 27.38 -10.15
C VAL A 135 -37.69 26.13 -10.98
N THR A 136 -38.43 25.06 -10.70
CA THR A 136 -38.77 23.90 -11.55
C THR A 136 -38.21 22.57 -11.07
N SER A 137 -39.16 21.76 -10.61
CA SER A 137 -39.07 20.34 -10.29
C SER A 137 -38.49 19.51 -11.44
N SER A 138 -37.48 18.70 -11.16
CA SER A 138 -37.32 17.38 -11.78
C SER A 138 -36.34 16.53 -10.98
N ASN A 139 -36.77 15.29 -10.75
CA ASN A 139 -36.08 14.19 -10.09
C ASN A 139 -34.62 13.98 -10.54
N SER A 140 -33.88 13.35 -9.60
CA SER A 140 -32.76 12.41 -9.81
C SER A 140 -31.50 12.91 -10.49
N ALA A 141 -30.45 13.11 -9.69
CA ALA A 141 -29.20 12.35 -9.77
C ALA A 141 -28.31 12.80 -8.60
N ALA A 142 -28.20 11.97 -7.57
CA ALA A 142 -27.06 12.06 -6.67
C ALA A 142 -25.85 11.64 -7.49
N SER A 143 -24.94 12.57 -7.75
CA SER A 143 -23.64 12.28 -8.34
C SER A 143 -22.86 11.47 -7.32
N ASP A 144 -22.79 10.15 -7.54
CA ASP A 144 -21.93 9.25 -6.77
C ASP A 144 -20.47 9.70 -6.91
N ASP A 145 -19.83 9.82 -5.76
CA ASP A 145 -18.43 10.13 -5.54
C ASP A 145 -17.51 9.33 -6.48
N LYS A 146 -16.59 10.04 -7.15
CA LYS A 146 -15.45 9.43 -7.82
C LYS A 146 -14.61 8.69 -6.78
N VAL A 147 -14.79 7.38 -6.68
CA VAL A 147 -13.86 6.49 -5.99
C VAL A 147 -12.54 6.51 -6.76
N GLN A 148 -11.46 6.72 -6.01
CA GLN A 148 -10.09 6.82 -6.50
C GLN A 148 -9.63 5.51 -7.14
N ASP A 149 -8.88 5.71 -8.21
CA ASP A 149 -8.33 4.80 -9.20
C ASP A 149 -7.45 3.68 -8.61
N SER A 150 -7.86 2.44 -8.85
CA SER A 150 -7.00 1.27 -8.89
C SER A 150 -7.40 0.44 -10.12
N GLY A 151 -6.81 0.78 -11.27
CA GLY A 151 -6.78 -0.05 -12.47
C GLY A 151 -7.85 0.27 -13.50
N ASP A 152 -7.42 0.44 -14.74
CA ASP A 152 -8.17 0.80 -15.97
C ASP A 152 -9.39 -0.12 -16.23
N SER A 153 -10.47 0.08 -15.47
CA SER A 153 -11.79 -0.45 -15.78
C SER A 153 -12.49 0.54 -16.71
N GLY A 154 -12.09 0.57 -17.98
CA GLY A 154 -12.61 1.51 -18.97
C GLY A 154 -14.14 1.68 -18.91
N SER A 155 -14.61 2.86 -18.49
CA SER A 155 -15.97 3.42 -18.53
C SER A 155 -17.18 2.50 -18.18
N LEU A 156 -17.01 1.32 -17.60
CA LEU A 156 -18.12 0.42 -17.29
C LEU A 156 -18.90 0.94 -16.08
N SER A 157 -20.23 0.82 -16.13
CA SER A 157 -21.04 0.97 -14.92
C SER A 157 -20.69 -0.13 -13.92
N ALA A 158 -20.93 0.08 -12.62
CA ALA A 158 -20.67 -0.95 -11.61
C ALA A 158 -21.34 -2.31 -11.92
N PRO A 159 -22.62 -2.38 -12.36
CA PRO A 159 -23.22 -3.63 -12.82
C PRO A 159 -22.55 -4.19 -14.08
N GLY A 160 -22.15 -3.33 -15.03
CA GLY A 160 -21.47 -3.72 -16.26
C GLY A 160 -20.09 -4.32 -15.99
N TYR A 161 -19.34 -3.74 -15.06
CA TYR A 161 -18.08 -4.28 -14.55
C TYR A 161 -18.29 -5.70 -14.03
N ILE A 162 -19.22 -5.87 -13.07
CA ILE A 162 -19.50 -7.18 -12.47
C ILE A 162 -19.98 -8.18 -13.52
N ALA A 163 -20.75 -7.76 -14.51
CA ALA A 163 -21.20 -8.62 -15.61
C ALA A 163 -20.02 -9.13 -16.46
N CYS A 164 -19.02 -8.30 -16.71
CA CYS A 164 -17.80 -8.63 -17.45
C CYS A 164 -16.71 -9.30 -16.60
N SER A 165 -16.78 -9.26 -15.26
CA SER A 165 -15.86 -10.01 -14.40
C SER A 165 -16.11 -11.52 -14.51
N ARG A 166 -15.05 -12.32 -14.55
CA ARG A 166 -15.14 -13.78 -14.35
C ARG A 166 -14.99 -14.18 -12.90
N LEU A 167 -14.31 -13.37 -12.11
CA LEU A 167 -14.03 -13.63 -10.70
C LEU A 167 -14.12 -12.33 -9.91
N ILE A 168 -14.86 -12.34 -8.81
CA ILE A 168 -14.84 -11.31 -7.76
C ILE A 168 -14.94 -12.04 -6.42
N VAL A 169 -13.89 -11.95 -5.60
CA VAL A 169 -13.76 -12.72 -4.36
C VAL A 169 -13.06 -11.92 -3.27
N GLU A 170 -13.30 -12.32 -2.03
CA GLU A 170 -12.47 -11.94 -0.88
C GLU A 170 -11.72 -13.16 -0.36
N GLY A 171 -10.46 -12.94 0.01
CA GLY A 171 -9.60 -14.00 0.52
C GLY A 171 -8.41 -13.45 1.29
N THR A 172 -7.64 -14.37 1.87
CA THR A 172 -6.36 -14.06 2.51
C THR A 172 -5.22 -14.57 1.63
N VAL A 173 -4.20 -13.74 1.41
CA VAL A 173 -3.02 -14.14 0.64
C VAL A 173 -2.22 -15.18 1.42
N THR A 174 -2.15 -16.42 0.92
CA THR A 174 -1.39 -17.51 1.56
C THR A 174 -0.01 -17.70 0.95
N LYS A 175 0.20 -17.26 -0.29
CA LYS A 175 1.49 -17.36 -0.97
C LYS A 175 1.70 -16.22 -1.97
N VAL A 176 2.93 -15.70 -1.97
CA VAL A 176 3.46 -14.79 -2.98
C VAL A 176 4.76 -15.42 -3.46
N ALA A 177 4.86 -15.68 -4.77
CA ALA A 177 6.04 -16.29 -5.35
C ALA A 177 6.41 -15.60 -6.67
N ALA A 178 7.61 -15.02 -6.73
CA ALA A 178 8.13 -14.45 -7.97
C ALA A 178 8.16 -15.50 -9.09
N VAL A 179 7.74 -15.09 -10.29
CA VAL A 179 7.81 -15.92 -11.49
C VAL A 179 9.18 -15.72 -12.14
N PRO A 180 10.01 -16.78 -12.28
CA PRO A 180 11.36 -16.63 -12.82
C PRO A 180 11.35 -16.06 -14.24
N GLY A 181 12.20 -15.07 -14.49
CA GLY A 181 12.35 -14.44 -15.80
C GLY A 181 11.25 -13.44 -16.17
N THR A 182 10.37 -13.08 -15.24
CA THR A 182 9.35 -12.04 -15.44
C THR A 182 9.36 -11.05 -14.28
N ALA A 183 8.69 -9.91 -14.46
CA ALA A 183 8.43 -8.93 -13.39
C ALA A 183 7.06 -9.17 -12.73
N GLN A 184 6.70 -10.44 -12.51
CA GLN A 184 5.39 -10.84 -11.98
C GLN A 184 5.51 -11.75 -10.77
N ASP A 185 4.55 -11.63 -9.87
CA ASP A 185 4.33 -12.54 -8.76
C ASP A 185 3.13 -13.44 -9.04
N ARG A 186 3.27 -14.71 -8.66
CA ARG A 186 2.16 -15.66 -8.54
C ARG A 186 1.59 -15.55 -7.14
N ILE A 187 0.36 -15.10 -7.05
CA ILE A 187 -0.39 -14.90 -5.81
C ILE A 187 -1.36 -16.06 -5.63
N THR A 188 -1.42 -16.61 -4.43
CA THR A 188 -2.40 -17.63 -4.03
C THR A 188 -3.24 -17.08 -2.88
N LEU A 189 -4.57 -17.13 -3.02
CA LEU A 189 -5.54 -16.72 -2.01
C LEU A 189 -6.26 -17.95 -1.45
N ASP A 190 -6.47 -17.97 -0.13
CA ASP A 190 -7.50 -18.78 0.51
C ASP A 190 -8.80 -17.95 0.54
N VAL A 191 -9.79 -18.39 -0.23
CA VAL A 191 -11.02 -17.66 -0.51
C VAL A 191 -12.07 -18.01 0.53
N PHE A 192 -12.56 -16.98 1.22
CA PHE A 192 -13.66 -17.12 2.19
C PHE A 192 -14.97 -16.50 1.71
N HIS A 193 -14.95 -15.66 0.67
CA HIS A 193 -16.17 -15.09 0.10
C HIS A 193 -16.14 -14.99 -1.43
N TYR A 194 -17.25 -15.40 -2.05
CA TYR A 194 -17.45 -15.32 -3.48
C TYR A 194 -18.59 -14.35 -3.79
N TYR A 195 -18.31 -13.33 -4.59
CA TYR A 195 -19.34 -12.49 -5.22
C TYR A 195 -19.68 -13.00 -6.61
N LYS A 196 -18.66 -13.39 -7.37
CA LYS A 196 -18.81 -14.00 -8.70
C LYS A 196 -17.66 -14.97 -8.99
N PRO A 197 -17.91 -16.17 -9.51
CA PRO A 197 -19.23 -16.85 -9.57
C PRO A 197 -19.83 -17.06 -8.17
N ALA A 198 -21.06 -17.56 -8.08
CA ALA A 198 -21.74 -17.74 -6.79
C ALA A 198 -21.00 -18.68 -5.81
N ARG A 199 -20.17 -19.60 -6.35
CA ARG A 199 -19.28 -20.50 -5.61
C ARG A 199 -18.08 -20.85 -6.49
N GLY A 200 -16.97 -21.20 -5.88
CA GLY A 200 -15.78 -21.69 -6.57
C GLY A 200 -14.88 -22.51 -5.64
N GLU A 201 -13.63 -22.67 -6.06
CA GLU A 201 -12.59 -23.34 -5.28
C GLU A 201 -12.24 -22.57 -4.00
N LYS A 202 -11.74 -23.25 -2.98
CA LYS A 202 -11.26 -22.56 -1.77
C LYS A 202 -9.95 -21.85 -2.00
N GLU A 203 -9.19 -22.25 -3.01
CA GLU A 203 -7.91 -21.64 -3.34
C GLU A 203 -7.95 -21.11 -4.77
N VAL A 204 -7.54 -19.86 -4.95
CA VAL A 204 -7.41 -19.24 -6.27
C VAL A 204 -5.98 -18.74 -6.44
N THR A 205 -5.42 -18.97 -7.62
CA THR A 205 -4.09 -18.48 -7.98
C THR A 205 -4.17 -17.61 -9.24
N PHE A 206 -3.49 -16.47 -9.22
CA PHE A 206 -3.39 -15.56 -10.35
C PHE A 206 -1.99 -14.92 -10.42
N LEU A 207 -1.72 -14.21 -11.51
CA LEU A 207 -0.50 -13.44 -11.69
C LEU A 207 -0.78 -11.97 -11.37
N MET A 208 0.23 -11.26 -10.89
CA MET A 208 0.18 -9.83 -10.63
C MET A 208 1.54 -9.23 -10.97
N ASP A 209 1.57 -8.04 -11.56
CA ASP A 209 2.84 -7.36 -11.81
C ASP A 209 3.49 -6.92 -10.50
N GLN A 210 4.82 -6.89 -10.44
CA GLN A 210 5.57 -6.46 -9.25
C GLN A 210 5.59 -4.94 -9.08
N ALA A 211 5.28 -4.18 -10.13
CA ALA A 211 5.27 -2.73 -10.15
C ALA A 211 3.85 -2.18 -9.95
N VAL A 212 3.16 -2.69 -8.92
CA VAL A 212 1.80 -2.30 -8.53
C VAL A 212 1.79 -1.79 -7.10
N ASP A 213 0.87 -0.89 -6.78
CA ASP A 213 0.68 -0.37 -5.41
C ASP A 213 -0.82 -0.42 -5.04
N PRO A 214 -1.20 -0.99 -3.89
CA PRO A 214 -0.35 -1.71 -2.94
C PRO A 214 0.10 -3.08 -3.48
N ARG A 215 1.35 -3.46 -3.15
CA ARG A 215 1.80 -4.84 -3.34
C ARG A 215 1.17 -5.77 -2.32
N LEU A 216 0.71 -6.93 -2.79
CA LEU A 216 0.17 -7.97 -1.94
C LEU A 216 1.27 -8.76 -1.23
N HIS A 217 1.11 -8.95 0.06
CA HIS A 217 1.98 -9.74 0.92
C HIS A 217 1.20 -10.90 1.53
N ARG A 218 1.93 -11.95 1.95
CA ARG A 218 1.30 -13.06 2.69
C ARG A 218 0.66 -12.51 3.97
N GLY A 219 -0.60 -12.89 4.19
CA GLY A 219 -1.41 -12.47 5.33
C GLY A 219 -2.36 -11.32 5.03
N ASP A 220 -2.23 -10.65 3.89
CA ASP A 220 -3.16 -9.60 3.50
C ASP A 220 -4.55 -10.18 3.27
N GLU A 221 -5.56 -9.56 3.88
CA GLU A 221 -6.94 -9.69 3.46
C GLU A 221 -7.16 -8.80 2.26
N VAL A 222 -7.72 -9.37 1.19
CA VAL A 222 -7.85 -8.72 -0.10
C VAL A 222 -9.18 -9.04 -0.76
N LEU A 223 -9.79 -8.03 -1.35
CA LEU A 223 -10.84 -8.18 -2.36
C LEU A 223 -10.21 -8.05 -3.74
N ILE A 224 -10.46 -8.99 -4.64
CA ILE A 224 -9.97 -8.93 -6.03
C ILE A 224 -11.11 -9.07 -7.04
N GLY A 225 -10.99 -8.35 -8.16
CA GLY A 225 -11.80 -8.53 -9.36
C GLY A 225 -10.92 -8.88 -10.55
N ILE A 226 -11.34 -9.88 -11.33
CA ILE A 226 -10.67 -10.28 -12.57
C ILE A 226 -11.69 -10.32 -13.71
N GLN A 227 -11.42 -9.57 -14.77
CA GLN A 227 -12.19 -9.58 -16.01
C GLN A 227 -12.09 -10.88 -16.81
N ARG A 228 -13.10 -11.15 -17.64
CA ARG A 228 -13.26 -12.40 -18.41
C ARG A 228 -12.06 -12.79 -19.26
N HIS A 229 -11.37 -11.83 -19.84
CA HIS A 229 -10.29 -12.06 -20.80
C HIS A 229 -8.90 -11.81 -20.21
N THR A 230 -8.79 -11.63 -18.88
CA THR A 230 -7.53 -11.36 -18.20
C THR A 230 -7.19 -12.45 -17.17
N SER A 231 -5.89 -12.64 -16.95
CA SER A 231 -5.34 -13.54 -15.94
C SER A 231 -4.81 -12.80 -14.70
N THR A 232 -4.80 -11.47 -14.75
CA THR A 232 -4.39 -10.55 -13.70
C THR A 232 -5.60 -9.81 -13.17
N PRO A 233 -5.66 -9.51 -11.85
CA PRO A 233 -6.67 -8.61 -11.30
C PRO A 233 -6.55 -7.23 -11.92
N ASP A 234 -7.70 -6.65 -12.24
CA ASP A 234 -7.82 -5.27 -12.69
C ASP A 234 -8.28 -4.34 -11.56
N ILE A 235 -8.93 -4.88 -10.52
CA ILE A 235 -9.12 -4.19 -9.24
C ILE A 235 -8.62 -5.08 -8.10
N TRP A 236 -7.97 -4.48 -7.11
CA TRP A 236 -7.68 -5.13 -5.84
C TRP A 236 -7.63 -4.10 -4.72
N THR A 237 -8.10 -4.52 -3.54
CA THR A 237 -8.18 -3.66 -2.37
C THR A 237 -7.77 -4.45 -1.14
N THR A 238 -6.88 -3.89 -0.34
CA THR A 238 -6.43 -4.47 0.93
C THR A 238 -6.95 -3.67 2.11
N GLY A 239 -7.12 -4.34 3.26
CA GLY A 239 -7.56 -3.72 4.51
C GLY A 239 -9.08 -3.67 4.65
N GLU A 240 -9.58 -4.04 5.83
CA GLU A 240 -11.00 -4.28 6.08
C GLU A 240 -11.89 -3.06 5.80
N GLN A 241 -11.44 -1.84 6.11
CA GLN A 241 -12.27 -0.65 5.90
C GLN A 241 -12.45 -0.34 4.40
N GLN A 242 -11.40 -0.49 3.61
CA GLN A 242 -11.42 -0.30 2.17
C GLN A 242 -12.24 -1.43 1.52
N ILE A 243 -11.99 -2.68 1.91
CA ILE A 243 -12.74 -3.85 1.46
C ILE A 243 -14.24 -3.69 1.76
N ALA A 244 -14.62 -3.22 2.95
CA ALA A 244 -16.02 -2.99 3.30
C ALA A 244 -16.70 -1.94 2.40
N ARG A 245 -15.97 -0.89 1.96
CA ARG A 245 -16.48 0.08 0.99
C ARG A 245 -16.70 -0.58 -0.37
N ASP A 246 -15.75 -1.38 -0.84
CA ASP A 246 -15.87 -2.03 -2.15
C ASP A 246 -16.96 -3.10 -2.17
N ARG A 247 -17.02 -3.90 -1.11
CA ARG A 247 -18.10 -4.85 -0.84
C ARG A 247 -19.46 -4.18 -0.98
N SER A 248 -19.62 -2.96 -0.49
CA SER A 248 -20.92 -2.26 -0.49
C SER A 248 -21.44 -2.00 -1.91
N TRP A 249 -20.60 -1.51 -2.83
CA TRP A 249 -21.03 -1.25 -4.20
C TRP A 249 -21.18 -2.56 -4.99
N ILE A 250 -20.33 -3.56 -4.74
CA ILE A 250 -20.42 -4.88 -5.38
C ILE A 250 -21.77 -5.53 -5.06
N VAL A 251 -22.12 -5.59 -3.76
CA VAL A 251 -23.40 -6.17 -3.31
C VAL A 251 -24.59 -5.40 -3.86
N LYS A 252 -24.51 -4.06 -3.93
CA LYS A 252 -25.56 -3.21 -4.51
C LYS A 252 -25.77 -3.48 -6.00
N ALA A 253 -24.70 -3.64 -6.78
CA ALA A 253 -24.76 -3.79 -8.23
C ALA A 253 -24.94 -5.25 -8.71
N LEU A 254 -24.66 -6.23 -7.86
CA LEU A 254 -24.74 -7.66 -8.17
C LEU A 254 -26.10 -8.09 -8.78
N PRO A 255 -27.27 -7.71 -8.25
CA PRO A 255 -28.56 -8.13 -8.81
C PRO A 255 -28.75 -7.69 -10.27
N GLU A 256 -28.40 -6.45 -10.58
CA GLU A 256 -28.55 -5.88 -11.92
C GLU A 256 -27.55 -6.49 -12.91
N SER A 257 -26.32 -6.74 -12.46
CA SER A 257 -25.28 -7.39 -13.29
C SER A 257 -25.68 -8.76 -13.85
N ARG A 258 -26.57 -9.49 -13.15
CA ARG A 258 -27.03 -10.83 -13.57
C ARG A 258 -27.86 -10.78 -14.85
N GLY A 259 -28.52 -9.65 -15.12
CA GLY A 259 -29.30 -9.44 -16.34
C GLY A 259 -28.49 -8.84 -17.50
N MET A 260 -27.25 -8.43 -17.25
CA MET A 260 -26.40 -7.80 -18.25
C MET A 260 -25.55 -8.83 -18.99
N ARG A 261 -25.38 -8.62 -20.30
CA ARG A 261 -24.36 -9.31 -21.10
C ARG A 261 -23.08 -8.48 -21.10
N CYS A 262 -21.94 -9.14 -21.14
CA CYS A 262 -20.69 -8.43 -21.37
C CYS A 262 -20.61 -8.03 -22.85
N ALA A 263 -20.42 -6.75 -23.13
CA ALA A 263 -20.51 -6.18 -24.48
C ALA A 263 -19.40 -6.68 -25.45
N THR A 264 -18.37 -7.35 -24.95
CA THR A 264 -17.26 -7.90 -25.77
C THR A 264 -17.56 -9.25 -26.42
N ASP A 265 -18.78 -9.78 -26.31
CA ASP A 265 -19.22 -11.03 -26.99
C ASP A 265 -19.62 -10.82 -28.48
N GLU A 266 -19.41 -9.64 -29.09
CA GLU A 266 -19.80 -9.34 -30.48
C GLU A 266 -18.65 -9.42 -31.52
N ARG A 267 -17.75 -10.41 -31.44
CA ARG A 267 -16.77 -10.64 -32.52
C ARG A 267 -16.63 -12.09 -32.97
#